data_AF-X1TKC7-F1
#
_entry.id   AF-X1TKC7-F1
#
_cell.length_a   1.000
_cell.length_b   1.000
_cell.length_c   1.000
_cell.angle_alpha   90.00
_cell.angle_beta   90.00
_cell.angle_gamma   90.00
#
_symmetry.space_group_name_H-M   'P 1'
#
loop_
_entity.id
_entity.type
_entity.pdbx_description
1 polymer ?
#
loop_
_entity_poly.entity_id
_entity_poly.type
_entity_poly.pdbx_seq_one_letter_code
_entity_poly.pdbx_strand_id
1 'polypeptide(L)'
;DALPSASSPTTPITPVFNSRAFLLRGSTQAQIFAQKYGIPGSAGSDAHTLGEIGSAYVEMPEFNGRDDFLQALAKGKVFGHRTNPLVHFNSLAQSIKSRFK
;
A
#
# COMPACT_ATOMS: atom_id res chain seq x y z
N ASP A 1 -16.38 29.61 -24.49
CA ASP A 1 -15.17 28.79 -24.75
C ASP A 1 -14.50 28.36 -23.45
N ALA A 2 -15.04 27.32 -22.80
CA ALA A 2 -14.33 26.65 -21.72
C ALA A 2 -13.52 25.52 -22.35
N LEU A 3 -12.21 25.73 -22.49
CA LEU A 3 -11.26 24.69 -22.87
C LEU A 3 -11.45 23.48 -21.94
N PRO A 4 -11.48 22.23 -22.45
CA PRO A 4 -11.56 21.05 -21.60
C PRO A 4 -10.35 21.07 -20.65
N SER A 5 -10.63 21.03 -19.34
CA SER A 5 -9.62 21.03 -18.28
C SER A 5 -8.62 19.91 -18.54
N ALA A 6 -7.43 20.26 -19.01
CA ALA A 6 -6.32 19.33 -19.15
C ALA A 6 -6.16 18.60 -17.82
N SER A 7 -6.34 17.28 -17.82
CA SER A 7 -6.14 16.44 -16.64
C SER A 7 -4.74 16.73 -16.10
N SER A 8 -4.66 17.28 -14.88
CA SER A 8 -3.38 17.57 -14.22
C SER A 8 -2.49 16.32 -14.30
N PRO A 9 -1.20 16.44 -14.66
CA PRO A 9 -0.32 15.29 -14.81
C PRO A 9 -0.37 14.45 -13.52
N THR A 10 -0.76 13.19 -13.67
CA THR A 10 -0.89 12.28 -12.52
C THR A 10 0.48 11.68 -12.25
N THR A 11 1.16 12.17 -11.21
CA THR A 11 2.41 11.59 -10.74
C THR A 11 2.16 10.16 -10.27
N PRO A 12 2.87 9.16 -10.81
CA PRO A 12 2.71 7.77 -10.37
C PRO A 12 3.27 7.58 -8.96
N ILE A 13 2.69 6.64 -8.22
CA ILE A 13 3.15 6.16 -6.91
C ILE A 13 3.25 4.64 -6.99
N THR A 14 4.31 4.07 -6.41
CA THR A 14 4.52 2.61 -6.42
C THR A 14 4.27 2.01 -5.03
N PRO A 15 3.42 0.98 -4.87
CA PRO A 15 3.28 0.28 -3.59
C PRO A 15 4.49 -0.62 -3.34
N VAL A 16 5.41 -0.15 -2.50
CA VAL A 16 6.66 -0.87 -2.19
C VAL A 16 6.49 -1.84 -1.02
N PHE A 17 5.41 -1.74 -0.24
CA PHE A 17 5.09 -2.68 0.83
C PHE A 17 3.58 -2.87 1.04
N ASN A 18 3.14 -4.11 1.21
CA ASN A 18 1.77 -4.44 1.63
C ASN A 18 1.85 -5.55 2.69
N SER A 19 1.21 -5.35 3.86
CA SER A 19 1.29 -6.31 4.98
C SER A 19 0.76 -7.70 4.63
N ARG A 20 -0.18 -7.82 3.69
CA ARG A 20 -0.73 -9.10 3.20
C ARG A 20 -0.04 -9.64 1.96
N ALA A 21 0.93 -8.94 1.38
CA ALA A 21 1.64 -9.45 0.20
C ALA A 21 2.20 -10.84 0.50
N PHE A 22 1.93 -11.83 -0.36
CA PHE A 22 2.30 -13.23 -0.13
C PHE A 22 3.81 -13.48 -0.19
N LEU A 23 4.54 -12.78 -1.05
CA LEU A 23 6.00 -12.86 -1.17
C LEU A 23 6.64 -11.48 -1.01
N LEU A 24 7.69 -11.38 -0.18
CA LEU A 24 8.49 -10.15 -0.03
C LEU A 24 9.23 -9.77 -1.32
N ARG A 25 9.47 -10.75 -2.20
CA ARG A 25 10.15 -10.53 -3.48
C ARG A 25 9.45 -9.45 -4.32
N GLY A 26 8.12 -9.42 -4.33
CA GLY A 26 7.34 -8.41 -5.05
C GLY A 26 7.60 -7.00 -4.49
N SER A 27 7.55 -6.86 -3.17
CA SER A 27 7.88 -5.62 -2.46
C SER A 27 9.31 -5.15 -2.73
N THR A 28 10.29 -6.06 -2.69
CA THR A 28 11.69 -5.74 -3.01
C THR A 28 11.85 -5.28 -4.45
N GLN A 29 11.22 -5.95 -5.41
CA GLN A 29 11.26 -5.54 -6.83
C GLN A 29 10.60 -4.18 -7.05
N ALA A 30 9.45 -3.95 -6.41
CA ALA A 30 8.76 -2.66 -6.46
C ALA A 30 9.62 -1.53 -5.86
N GLN A 31 10.32 -1.80 -4.75
CA GLN A 31 11.25 -0.85 -4.13
C GLN A 31 12.43 -0.51 -5.05
N ILE A 32 13.06 -1.51 -5.66
CA ILE A 32 14.16 -1.31 -6.62
C ILE A 32 13.66 -0.51 -7.83
N PHE A 33 12.48 -0.82 -8.35
CA PHE A 33 11.87 -0.10 -9.47
C PHE A 33 11.60 1.37 -9.11
N ALA A 34 10.99 1.61 -7.94
CA ALA A 34 10.69 2.95 -7.45
C ALA A 34 11.98 3.79 -7.32
N GLN A 35 13.04 3.22 -6.74
CA GLN A 35 14.34 3.88 -6.61
C GLN A 35 14.97 4.17 -7.98
N LYS A 36 14.94 3.21 -8.91
CA LYS A 36 15.53 3.34 -10.25
C LYS A 36 14.92 4.49 -11.05
N TYR A 37 13.62 4.71 -10.91
CA TYR A 37 12.88 5.69 -11.70
C TYR A 37 12.49 6.95 -10.91
N GLY A 38 12.93 7.09 -9.66
CA GLY A 38 12.59 8.24 -8.81
C GLY A 38 11.10 8.34 -8.50
N ILE A 39 10.38 7.21 -8.47
CA ILE A 39 8.94 7.18 -8.20
C ILE A 39 8.73 7.07 -6.69
N PRO A 40 7.89 7.92 -6.07
CA PRO A 40 7.57 7.81 -4.65
C PRO A 40 7.01 6.41 -4.29
N GLY A 41 7.53 5.86 -3.19
CA GLY A 41 7.08 4.59 -2.64
C GLY A 41 5.95 4.78 -1.62
N SER A 42 4.96 3.90 -1.64
CA SER A 42 3.87 3.83 -0.66
C SER A 42 3.82 2.48 0.04
N ALA A 43 3.13 2.45 1.18
CA ALA A 43 2.88 1.23 1.94
C ALA A 43 1.42 1.19 2.42
N GLY A 44 0.86 -0.02 2.54
CA GLY A 44 -0.52 -0.19 3.00
C GLY A 44 -0.75 -1.50 3.74
N SER A 45 -1.55 -1.45 4.80
CA SER A 45 -1.87 -2.63 5.60
C SER A 45 -2.78 -3.62 4.88
N ASP A 46 -3.60 -3.14 3.94
CA ASP A 46 -4.63 -3.95 3.29
C ASP A 46 -5.53 -4.66 4.32
N ALA A 47 -5.92 -3.90 5.34
CA ALA A 47 -6.63 -4.39 6.51
C ALA A 47 -8.04 -4.86 6.13
N HIS A 48 -8.42 -6.09 6.54
CA HIS A 48 -9.81 -6.57 6.45
C HIS A 48 -10.45 -6.70 7.83
N THR A 49 -9.68 -6.48 8.90
CA THR A 49 -10.12 -6.50 10.29
C THR A 49 -9.54 -5.29 11.02
N LEU A 50 -10.15 -4.89 12.14
CA LEU A 50 -9.71 -3.74 12.92
C LEU A 50 -8.26 -3.89 13.42
N GLY A 51 -7.85 -5.11 13.79
CA GLY A 51 -6.50 -5.39 14.28
C GLY A 51 -5.40 -5.30 13.21
N GLU A 52 -5.75 -5.15 11.94
CA GLU A 52 -4.80 -4.99 10.84
C GLU A 52 -4.61 -3.52 10.44
N ILE A 53 -5.41 -2.60 10.97
CA ILE A 53 -5.24 -1.17 10.71
C ILE A 53 -3.86 -0.73 11.22
N GLY A 54 -3.08 -0.08 10.36
CA GLY A 54 -1.74 0.38 10.72
C GLY A 54 -0.67 -0.71 10.76
N SER A 55 -0.95 -1.96 10.33
CA SER A 55 0.09 -2.98 10.21
C SER A 55 1.16 -2.63 9.16
N ALA A 56 0.85 -1.71 8.24
CA ALA A 56 1.79 -1.05 7.36
C ALA A 56 1.35 0.39 7.09
N TYR A 57 2.32 1.29 7.04
CA TYR A 57 2.12 2.72 6.82
C TYR A 57 3.41 3.37 6.33
N VAL A 58 3.31 4.62 5.88
CA VAL A 58 4.45 5.49 5.61
C VAL A 58 4.45 6.59 6.67
N GLU A 59 5.56 6.72 7.39
CA GLU A 59 5.81 7.89 8.22
C GLU A 59 6.44 8.97 7.33
N MET A 60 5.84 10.16 7.30
CA MET A 60 6.29 11.27 6.45
C MET A 60 5.90 12.60 7.07
N PRO A 61 6.50 13.72 6.62
CA PRO A 61 6.10 15.05 7.06
C PRO A 61 4.60 15.33 6.84
N GLU A 62 4.05 16.25 7.63
CA GLU A 62 2.69 16.74 7.41
C GLU A 62 2.55 17.40 6.02
N PHE A 63 1.36 17.31 5.47
CA PHE A 63 0.97 17.85 4.17
C PHE A 63 -0.48 18.32 4.24
N ASN A 64 -0.85 19.27 3.39
CA ASN A 64 -2.16 19.92 3.39
C ASN A 64 -2.91 19.73 2.07
N GLY A 65 -2.28 19.17 1.05
CA GLY A 65 -2.87 18.98 -0.26
C GLY A 65 -2.15 17.92 -1.10
N ARG A 66 -2.52 17.86 -2.38
CA ARG A 66 -1.96 16.88 -3.31
C ARG A 66 -0.49 17.15 -3.64
N ASP A 67 -0.14 18.41 -3.81
CA ASP A 67 1.17 18.80 -4.34
C ASP A 67 2.29 18.65 -3.30
N ASP A 68 1.99 18.93 -2.03
CA ASP A 68 2.91 18.72 -0.91
C ASP A 68 2.85 17.28 -0.38
N PHE A 69 1.74 16.54 -0.56
CA PHE A 69 1.67 15.10 -0.27
C PHE A 69 2.76 14.31 -0.99
N LEU A 70 2.96 14.53 -2.29
CA LEU A 70 3.98 13.79 -3.05
C LEU A 70 5.40 14.13 -2.58
N GLN A 71 5.64 15.37 -2.16
CA GLN A 71 6.92 15.81 -1.61
C GLN A 71 7.18 15.22 -0.23
N ALA A 72 6.14 15.14 0.61
CA ALA A 72 6.20 14.47 1.90
C ALA A 72 6.45 12.96 1.71
N LEU A 73 5.68 12.32 0.81
CA LEU A 73 5.78 10.89 0.51
C LEU A 73 7.16 10.50 -0.03
N ALA A 74 7.77 11.33 -0.87
CA ALA A 74 9.13 11.12 -1.37
C ALA A 74 10.20 11.12 -0.25
N LYS A 75 9.93 11.81 0.88
CA LYS A 75 10.77 11.82 2.09
C LYS A 75 10.34 10.76 3.10
N GLY A 76 9.25 10.06 2.82
CA GLY A 76 8.62 9.12 3.74
C GLY A 76 9.43 7.85 3.93
N LYS A 77 9.28 7.25 5.11
CA LYS A 77 9.86 5.96 5.45
C LYS A 77 8.74 4.94 5.64
N VAL A 78 8.91 3.80 4.98
CA VAL A 78 7.96 2.69 5.06
C VAL A 78 8.17 1.90 6.34
N PHE A 79 7.08 1.66 7.05
CA PHE A 79 7.02 0.83 8.24
C PHE A 79 5.93 -0.22 8.09
N GLY A 80 6.10 -1.32 8.83
CA GLY A 80 5.07 -2.33 8.97
C GLY A 80 5.60 -3.72 9.23
N HIS A 81 4.68 -4.59 9.58
CA HIS A 81 4.91 -6.02 9.72
C HIS A 81 3.94 -6.77 8.80
N ARG A 82 4.28 -8.02 8.48
CA ARG A 82 3.38 -8.85 7.70
C ARG A 82 2.22 -9.30 8.57
N THR A 83 1.04 -9.37 7.97
CA THR A 83 -0.11 -10.01 8.58
C THR A 83 0.20 -11.50 8.70
N ASN A 84 -0.01 -12.06 9.89
CA ASN A 84 0.22 -13.49 10.09
C ASN A 84 -0.71 -14.28 9.16
N PRO A 85 -0.19 -15.15 8.27
CA PRO A 85 -1.04 -15.89 7.33
C PRO A 85 -2.10 -16.76 8.03
N LEU A 86 -1.96 -17.04 9.33
CA LEU A 86 -2.97 -17.69 10.16
C LEU A 86 -4.32 -16.97 10.17
N VAL A 87 -4.38 -15.64 9.94
CA VAL A 87 -5.66 -14.93 9.86
C VAL A 87 -6.49 -15.37 8.63
N HIS A 88 -5.86 -15.91 7.59
CA HIS A 88 -6.55 -16.45 6.41
C HIS A 88 -7.17 -17.83 6.65
N PHE A 89 -6.76 -18.57 7.69
CA PHE A 89 -7.33 -19.89 7.99
C PHE A 89 -8.79 -19.81 8.44
N ASN A 90 -9.20 -18.72 9.10
CA ASN A 90 -10.61 -18.50 9.43
C ASN A 90 -11.47 -18.43 8.15
N SER A 91 -10.95 -17.81 7.09
CA SER A 91 -11.66 -17.72 5.80
C SER A 91 -11.75 -19.07 5.09
N LEU A 92 -10.69 -19.88 5.16
CA LEU A 92 -10.68 -21.25 4.61
C LEU A 92 -11.62 -22.18 5.40
N ALA A 93 -11.58 -22.14 6.73
CA ALA A 93 -12.43 -22.96 7.59
C ALA A 93 -13.92 -22.64 7.38
N GLN A 94 -14.27 -21.37 7.19
CA GLN A 94 -15.65 -20.97 6.87
C GLN A 94 -16.10 -21.49 5.50
N SER A 95 -15.22 -21.43 4.49
CA SER A 95 -15.51 -21.95 3.15
C SER A 95 -15.64 -23.49 3.10
N ILE A 96 -14.92 -24.21 3.97
CA ILE A 96 -15.04 -25.66 4.11
C ILE A 96 -16.34 -26.01 4.85
N LYS A 97 -16.67 -25.29 5.94
CA LYS A 97 -17.89 -25.52 6.71
C LYS A 97 -19.15 -25.31 5.86
N SER A 98 -19.16 -24.33 4.95
CA SER A 98 -20.28 -24.10 4.03
C SER A 98 -20.46 -25.19 2.96
N ARG A 99 -19.47 -26.06 2.75
CA ARG A 99 -19.56 -27.21 1.83
C ARG A 99 -20.07 -28.49 2.47
N PHE A 100 -20.10 -28.55 3.80
CA PHE A 100 -20.59 -29.69 4.59
C PHE A 100 -21.96 -29.42 5.24
N LYS A 101 -22.65 -28.36 4.82
CA LYS A 101 -24.05 -28.08 5.11
C LYS A 101 -24.87 -28.28 3.85
#